data_AF-A0A0L6WB42-F1
#
_entry.id   AF-A0A0L6WB42-F1
#
_cell.length_a   1.000
_cell.length_b   1.000
_cell.length_c   1.000
_cell.angle_alpha   90.00
_cell.angle_beta   90.00
_cell.angle_gamma   90.00
#
_symmetry.space_group_name_H-M   'P 1'
#
loop_
_entity.id
_entity.type
_entity.pdbx_description
1 polymer ?
#
loop_
_entity_poly.entity_id
_entity_poly.type
_entity_poly.pdbx_seq_one_letter_code
_entity_poly.pdbx_strand_id
1 'polypeptide(L)' 'VYLLYSSAMSNLPLFRDPWAKREAWRKNPVFSNRVMFRQLFPGFGIAVVAFTAYVIGENVYLSRNPQADQHH' A
#
# COMPACT_ATOMS: atom_id res chain seq x y z
N VAL A 1 3.39 -32.77 -14.69
CA VAL A 1 2.56 -33.21 -13.53
C VAL A 1 2.18 -32.03 -12.63
N TYR A 2 3.13 -31.29 -12.03
CA TYR A 2 2.82 -30.12 -11.18
C TYR A 2 2.03 -28.98 -11.86
N LEU A 3 2.34 -28.66 -13.12
CA LEU A 3 1.67 -27.58 -13.85
C LEU A 3 0.18 -27.87 -14.17
N LEU A 4 -0.23 -29.14 -14.27
CA LEU A 4 -1.62 -29.54 -14.54
C LEU A 4 -2.50 -29.47 -13.27
N TYR A 5 -1.89 -29.69 -12.10
CA TYR A 5 -2.59 -29.61 -10.81
C TYR A 5 -2.92 -28.16 -10.45
N SER A 6 -2.03 -27.22 -10.78
CA SER A 6 -2.27 -25.79 -10.57
C SER A 6 -3.43 -25.24 -11.40
N SER A 7 -3.67 -25.78 -12.60
CA SER A 7 -4.79 -25.38 -13.47
C SER A 7 -6.13 -26.04 -13.10
N ALA A 8 -6.11 -27.13 -12.32
CA ALA A 8 -7.32 -27.82 -11.91
C ALA A 8 -8.02 -27.15 -10.70
N MET A 9 -7.26 -26.48 -9.82
CA MET A 9 -7.81 -25.80 -8.63
C MET A 9 -8.56 -24.50 -8.96
N SER A 10 -8.38 -23.91 -10.15
CA SER A 10 -9.12 -22.71 -10.58
C SER A 10 -10.49 -23.02 -11.22
N ASN A 11 -10.74 -24.29 -11.59
CA ASN A 11 -11.98 -24.74 -12.26
C ASN A 11 -12.92 -25.52 -11.32
N LEU A 12 -12.76 -25.39 -10.01
CA LEU A 12 -13.72 -25.94 -9.06
C LEU A 12 -15.03 -25.14 -9.14
N PRO A 13 -16.22 -25.78 -9.11
CA PRO A 13 -17.48 -25.06 -9.13
C PRO A 13 -17.51 -24.10 -7.93
N LEU A 14 -17.56 -22.80 -8.23
CA LEU A 14 -17.70 -21.75 -7.23
C LEU A 14 -18.97 -22.02 -6.43
N PHE A 15 -18.83 -22.48 -5.19
CA PHE A 15 -19.96 -22.63 -4.28
C PHE A 15 -20.62 -21.26 -4.11
N ARG A 16 -21.82 -21.11 -4.68
CA ARG A 16 -22.60 -19.88 -4.57
C ARG A 16 -23.41 -19.98 -3.30
N ASP A 17 -23.01 -19.24 -2.28
CA ASP A 17 -23.77 -19.15 -1.04
C ASP A 17 -25.20 -18.65 -1.32
N PRO A 18 -26.25 -19.44 -1.00
CA PRO A 18 -27.64 -19.06 -1.25
C PRO A 18 -28.09 -17.84 -0.42
N TRP A 19 -27.37 -17.50 0.66
CA TRP A 19 -27.68 -16.36 1.52
C TRP A 19 -26.90 -15.10 1.17
N ALA A 20 -26.01 -15.14 0.18
CA ALA A 20 -25.15 -14.00 -0.17
C ALA A 20 -25.93 -12.70 -0.43
N LYS A 21 -27.12 -12.79 -1.04
CA LYS A 21 -28.02 -11.63 -1.26
C LYS A 21 -28.60 -11.09 0.04
N ARG A 22 -28.90 -11.96 1.00
CA ARG A 22 -29.39 -11.59 2.35
C ARG A 22 -28.26 -11.03 3.21
N GLU A 23 -27.02 -11.50 3.06
CA GLU A 23 -25.88 -10.99 3.82
C GLU A 23 -25.27 -9.71 3.22
N ALA A 24 -25.70 -9.31 2.02
CA ALA A 24 -25.16 -8.15 1.32
C ALA A 24 -25.24 -6.85 2.12
N TRP A 25 -26.29 -6.65 2.94
CA TRP A 25 -26.44 -5.44 3.77
C TRP A 25 -25.35 -5.30 4.85
N ARG A 26 -24.72 -6.42 5.27
CA ARG A 26 -23.61 -6.39 6.23
C ARG A 26 -22.30 -5.98 5.59
N LYS A 27 -22.16 -6.20 4.28
CA LYS A 27 -20.94 -5.88 3.52
C LYS A 27 -20.92 -4.40 3.19
N ASN A 28 -20.51 -3.59 4.16
CA ASN A 28 -20.33 -2.15 3.96
C ASN A 28 -18.91 -1.83 3.47
N PRO A 29 -18.77 -1.02 2.40
CA PRO A 29 -17.46 -0.65 1.86
C PRO A 29 -16.61 0.16 2.85
N VAL A 30 -17.24 0.80 3.84
CA VAL A 30 -16.58 1.55 4.92
C VAL A 30 -15.72 0.64 5.79
N PHE A 31 -16.13 -0.60 6.03
CA PHE A 31 -15.40 -1.57 6.85
C PHE A 31 -14.49 -2.49 6.03
N SER A 32 -14.18 -2.10 4.80
CA SER A 32 -13.20 -2.83 4.00
C SER A 32 -11.80 -2.65 4.58
N ASN A 33 -11.03 -3.74 4.68
CA ASN A 33 -9.62 -3.71 5.12
C ASN A 33 -8.81 -2.63 4.39
N ARG A 34 -9.08 -2.42 3.09
CA ARG A 34 -8.41 -1.39 2.29
C ARG A 34 -8.66 0.03 2.81
N VAL A 35 -9.88 0.31 3.23
CA VAL A 35 -10.25 1.64 3.76
C VAL A 35 -9.59 1.85 5.12
N MET A 36 -9.63 0.83 5.99
CA MET A 36 -8.92 0.87 7.28
C MET A 36 -7.42 1.15 7.09
N PHE A 37 -6.73 0.41 6.22
CA PHE A 37 -5.29 0.61 5.97
C PHE A 37 -4.95 2.02 5.48
N ARG A 38 -5.79 2.62 4.63
CA ARG A 38 -5.57 3.99 4.14
C ARG A 38 -5.79 5.04 5.23
N GLN A 39 -6.62 4.75 6.23
CA GLN A 39 -6.92 5.66 7.34
C GLN A 39 -5.92 5.54 8.51
N LEU A 40 -5.13 4.47 8.58
CA LEU A 40 -4.14 4.27 9.65
C LEU A 40 -3.07 5.38 9.71
N PHE A 41 -2.66 5.91 8.56
CA PHE A 41 -1.62 6.94 8.49
C PHE A 41 -2.11 8.18 7.72
N PRO A 42 -2.89 9.06 8.35
CA PRO A 42 -3.32 10.29 7.73
C PRO A 42 -2.09 11.13 7.35
N GLY A 43 -1.96 11.46 6.07
CA GLY A 43 -0.83 12.27 5.58
C GLY A 43 0.46 11.50 5.28
N PHE A 44 0.48 10.17 5.33
CA PHE A 44 1.68 9.37 5.02
C PHE A 44 2.31 9.72 3.67
N GLY A 45 1.50 9.90 2.63
CA GLY A 45 2.01 10.28 1.31
C GLY A 45 2.76 11.61 1.30
N ILE A 46 2.27 12.60 2.05
CA ILE A 46 2.91 13.92 2.15
C ILE A 46 4.21 13.79 2.95
N ALA A 47 4.19 13.05 4.05
CA ALA A 47 5.37 12.79 4.86
C ALA A 47 6.49 12.10 4.04
N VAL A 48 6.14 11.08 3.24
CA VAL A 48 7.10 10.39 2.36
C VAL A 48 7.70 11.35 1.33
N VAL A 49 6.89 12.19 0.71
CA VAL A 49 7.36 13.19 -0.26
C VAL A 49 8.30 14.20 0.39
N ALA A 50 7.90 14.79 1.52
CA ALA A 50 8.70 15.76 2.25
C ALA A 50 10.04 15.16 2.72
N PHE A 51 9.99 13.95 3.29
CA PHE A 51 11.19 13.23 3.72
C PHE A 51 12.13 12.94 2.55
N THR A 52 11.60 12.49 1.41
CA THR A 52 12.41 12.21 0.22
C THR A 52 13.06 13.49 -0.32
N ALA A 53 12.33 14.60 -0.37
CA ALA A 53 12.86 15.89 -0.77
C ALA A 53 14.00 16.37 0.15
N TYR A 54 13.83 16.21 1.46
CA TYR A 54 14.86 16.49 2.46
C TYR A 54 16.11 15.64 2.25
N VAL A 55 15.96 14.32 2.13
CA VAL A 55 17.07 13.38 1.89
C VAL A 55 17.82 13.72 0.61
N ILE A 56 17.13 14.07 -0.49
CA ILE A 56 17.78 14.48 -1.74
C ILE A 56 18.51 15.82 -1.56
N GLY A 57 17.88 16.80 -0.91
CA GLY A 57 18.52 18.08 -0.61
C GLY A 57 19.81 17.92 0.18
N GLU A 58 19.80 17.12 1.24
CA GLU A 58 21.01 16.90 2.03
C GLU A 58 22.04 16.02 1.32
N ASN A 59 21.65 14.84 0.86
CA ASN A 59 22.62 13.84 0.41
C ASN A 59 23.09 14.02 -1.05
N VAL A 60 22.36 14.77 -1.86
CA VAL A 60 22.70 14.98 -3.28
C VAL A 60 23.15 16.41 -3.55
N TYR A 61 22.58 17.40 -2.87
CA TYR A 61 22.92 18.80 -3.10
C TYR A 61 24.02 19.30 -2.13
N LEU A 62 23.94 19.00 -0.83
CA LEU A 62 25.01 19.38 0.12
C LEU A 62 26.28 18.53 -0.07
N SER A 63 26.16 17.23 -0.36
CA SER A 63 27.34 16.38 -0.61
C SER A 63 28.11 16.72 -1.89
N ARG A 64 27.52 17.46 -2.84
CA ARG A 64 28.20 17.96 -4.05
C ARG A 64 28.92 19.30 -3.82
N ASN A 65 28.63 20.01 -2.72
CA ASN A 65 29.30 21.24 -2.30
C ASN A 65 29.91 21.06 -0.89
N PRO A 66 31.15 20.53 -0.76
CA PRO A 66 31.80 20.33 0.54
C PRO A 66 32.20 21.62 1.29
N GLN A 67 31.68 22.79 0.92
CA GLN A 67 32.17 24.10 1.37
C GLN A 67 30.99 25.02 1.67
N ALA A 68 30.52 25.01 2.92
CA ALA A 68 29.71 26.10 3.45
C ALA A 68 29.75 26.26 4.98
N ASP A 69 30.27 25.30 5.77
CA ASP A 69 30.35 25.47 7.23
C ASP A 69 31.76 25.15 7.76
N GLN A 70 32.73 25.98 7.39
CA GLN A 70 33.77 26.36 8.34
C GLN A 70 33.55 27.85 8.59
N HIS A 71 33.21 28.24 9.83
CA HIS A 71 33.61 29.47 10.53
C HIS A 71 32.76 29.65 11.81
N HIS A 72 33.41 29.36 12.96
CA HIS A 72 33.09 29.71 14.36
C HIS A 72 31.95 29.00 15.09
#